data_AF-A0A0P9CT79-F1
#
_entry.id   AF-A0A0P9CT79-F1
#
_cell.length_a   1.000
_cell.length_b   1.000
_cell.length_c   1.000
_cell.angle_alpha   90.00
_cell.angle_beta   90.00
_cell.angle_gamma   90.00
#
_symmetry.space_group_name_H-M   'P 1'
#
loop_
_entity.id
_entity.type
_entity.pdbx_description
1 polymer ?
#
loop_
_entity_poly.entity_id
_entity_poly.type
_entity_poly.pdbx_seq_one_letter_code
_entity_poly.pdbx_strand_id
1 'polypeptide(L)'
;MTHTLFRGVALGALLMLIVSIGAASATANTVPKSGAGVATQSITANALKPAACSGLNLSAVVTGSGIFLGSSGNSLVLGSAGIDTITGGGGSDCILGGGGADIIDGGAGND
;
A
#
# COMPACT_ATOMS: atom_id res chain seq x y z
N MET A 1 10.88 -65.80 52.65
CA MET A 1 9.71 -65.48 51.81
C MET A 1 9.44 -64.00 52.02
N THR A 2 9.77 -63.07 51.14
CA THR A 2 9.47 -62.99 49.70
C THR A 2 10.58 -62.28 48.92
N HIS A 3 10.97 -62.85 47.78
CA HIS A 3 11.71 -62.13 46.73
C HIS A 3 10.73 -61.24 45.97
N THR A 4 11.10 -59.99 45.70
CA THR A 4 10.50 -59.21 44.62
C THR A 4 11.60 -58.58 43.78
N LEU A 5 11.83 -59.19 42.62
CA LEU A 5 12.60 -58.65 41.52
C LEU A 5 11.78 -57.49 40.91
N PHE A 6 12.34 -56.29 40.85
CA PHE A 6 11.86 -55.26 39.92
C PHE A 6 13.02 -54.77 39.07
N ARG A 7 12.83 -54.98 37.77
CA ARG A 7 13.73 -54.69 36.66
C ARG A 7 13.78 -53.18 36.48
N GLY A 8 14.97 -52.61 36.31
CA GLY A 8 15.12 -51.18 36.05
C GLY A 8 16.38 -50.86 35.26
N VAL A 9 16.19 -50.65 33.96
CA VAL A 9 16.86 -49.65 33.11
C VAL A 9 18.40 -49.76 33.01
N ALA A 10 18.96 -50.35 31.95
CA ALA A 10 19.29 -49.72 30.67
C ALA A 10 20.44 -48.69 30.75
N LEU A 11 21.14 -48.50 29.62
CA LEU A 11 22.25 -47.55 29.32
C LEU A 11 23.64 -48.12 29.66
N GLY A 12 24.67 -48.01 28.82
CA GLY A 12 24.85 -47.31 27.56
C GLY A 12 26.14 -47.84 26.92
N ALA A 13 26.27 -47.84 25.61
CA ALA A 13 26.74 -46.64 24.94
C ALA A 13 26.18 -46.60 23.51
N LEU A 14 25.20 -45.72 23.33
CA LEU A 14 24.76 -45.27 22.01
C LEU A 14 25.82 -44.28 21.51
N LEU A 15 26.56 -44.66 20.47
CA LEU A 15 27.57 -43.84 19.81
C LEU A 15 26.93 -42.52 19.34
N MET A 16 27.17 -41.42 20.06
CA MET A 16 26.65 -40.10 19.68
C MET A 16 27.41 -39.58 18.46
N LEU A 17 26.77 -39.64 17.29
CA LEU A 17 27.19 -38.89 16.11
C LEU A 17 26.73 -37.44 16.26
N ILE A 18 27.59 -36.58 16.80
CA ILE A 18 27.38 -35.13 16.78
C ILE A 18 27.71 -34.61 15.38
N VAL A 19 26.70 -34.56 14.51
CA VAL A 19 26.78 -33.75 13.28
C VAL A 19 26.65 -32.30 13.71
N SER A 20 27.72 -31.53 13.60
CA SER A 20 27.69 -30.10 13.81
C SER A 20 26.77 -29.47 12.76
N ILE A 21 25.58 -29.02 13.18
CA ILE A 21 24.84 -28.04 12.39
C ILE A 21 25.61 -26.74 12.51
N GLY A 22 26.45 -26.43 11.51
CA GLY A 22 27.02 -25.10 11.37
C GLY A 22 25.84 -24.12 11.30
N ALA A 23 25.70 -23.28 12.31
CA ALA A 23 24.69 -22.23 12.28
C ALA A 23 24.98 -21.38 11.05
N ALA A 24 24.07 -21.39 10.06
CA ALA A 24 24.12 -20.41 9.00
C ALA A 24 23.95 -19.05 9.69
N SER A 25 25.06 -18.31 9.84
CA SER A 25 24.99 -16.94 10.30
C SER A 25 24.39 -16.15 9.15
N ALA A 26 23.08 -15.94 9.19
CA ALA A 26 22.45 -14.91 8.39
C ALA A 26 23.04 -13.59 8.88
N THR A 27 23.99 -13.03 8.12
CA THR A 27 24.42 -11.66 8.36
C THR A 27 23.19 -10.79 8.15
N ALA A 28 22.63 -10.27 9.23
CA ALA A 28 21.47 -9.40 9.16
C ALA A 28 21.91 -8.13 8.42
N ASN A 29 21.34 -7.88 7.23
CA ASN A 29 21.50 -6.58 6.58
C ASN A 29 20.68 -5.56 7.36
N THR A 30 21.30 -4.96 8.37
CA THR A 30 20.70 -3.91 9.17
C THR A 30 20.78 -2.61 8.40
N VAL A 31 19.71 -2.25 7.70
CA VAL A 31 19.54 -0.88 7.21
C VAL A 31 19.44 0.01 8.45
N PRO A 32 20.38 0.96 8.67
CA PRO A 32 20.29 1.85 9.81
C PRO A 32 18.97 2.62 9.73
N LYS A 33 18.18 2.60 10.81
CA LYS A 33 16.96 3.41 10.89
C LYS A 33 17.34 4.86 10.58
N SER A 34 16.66 5.49 9.64
CA SER A 34 16.98 6.83 9.12
C SER A 34 16.82 7.97 10.14
N GLY A 35 16.72 7.67 11.44
CA GLY A 35 16.44 8.64 12.51
C GLY A 35 15.01 9.19 12.46
N ALA A 36 14.38 9.20 11.29
CA ALA A 36 12.94 9.37 11.14
C ALA A 36 12.24 8.17 11.79
N GLY A 37 11.44 8.43 12.83
CA GLY A 37 10.39 7.49 13.20
C GLY A 37 9.50 7.25 11.97
N VAL A 38 8.80 6.11 11.93
CA VAL A 38 7.77 5.90 10.90
C VAL A 38 6.68 6.94 11.12
N ALA A 39 6.76 8.04 10.39
CA ALA A 39 5.76 9.10 10.40
C ALA A 39 4.76 8.80 9.30
N THR A 40 3.58 8.30 9.68
CA THR A 40 2.45 8.17 8.76
C THR A 40 1.79 9.54 8.62
N GLN A 41 2.09 10.24 7.53
CA GLN A 41 1.41 11.49 7.18
C GLN A 41 0.26 11.17 6.23
N SER A 42 -0.96 11.59 6.57
CA SER A 42 -2.08 11.50 5.65
C SER A 42 -1.88 12.49 4.50
N ILE A 43 -1.82 11.97 3.28
CA ILE A 43 -1.87 12.80 2.07
C ILE A 43 -3.35 13.05 1.76
N THR A 44 -3.74 14.32 1.67
CA THR A 44 -5.10 14.72 1.28
C THR A 44 -5.17 15.01 -0.22
N ALA A 45 -6.38 15.03 -0.79
CA ALA A 45 -6.58 15.45 -2.19
C ALA A 45 -5.99 16.86 -2.45
N ASN A 46 -6.13 17.76 -1.45
CA ASN A 46 -5.56 19.10 -1.50
C ASN A 46 -4.03 19.15 -1.58
N ALA A 47 -3.34 18.10 -1.11
CA ALA A 47 -1.89 18.00 -1.20
C ALA A 47 -1.40 17.51 -2.58
N LEU A 48 -2.30 16.95 -3.39
CA LEU A 48 -1.99 16.38 -4.71
C LEU A 48 -2.45 17.27 -5.87
N LYS A 49 -3.23 18.31 -5.60
CA LYS A 49 -3.76 19.17 -6.65
C LYS A 49 -2.67 20.01 -7.32
N PRO A 50 -2.68 20.16 -8.66
CA PRO A 50 -1.77 21.04 -9.37
C PRO A 50 -2.05 22.50 -9.04
N ALA A 51 -1.07 23.38 -9.32
CA ALA A 51 -1.18 24.82 -9.07
C ALA A 51 -2.39 25.46 -9.79
N ALA A 52 -2.77 24.93 -10.96
CA ALA A 52 -3.96 25.39 -11.70
C ALA A 52 -5.25 25.31 -10.87
N CYS A 53 -5.31 24.39 -9.90
CA CYS A 53 -6.47 24.14 -9.06
C CYS A 53 -6.29 24.67 -7.63
N SER A 54 -5.35 25.59 -7.39
CA SER A 54 -5.00 26.04 -6.03
C SER A 54 -6.16 26.66 -5.26
N GLY A 55 -7.16 27.22 -5.96
CA GLY A 55 -8.37 27.81 -5.39
C GLY A 55 -9.41 26.80 -4.89
N LEU A 56 -9.22 25.51 -5.16
CA LEU A 56 -10.18 24.48 -4.79
C LEU A 56 -9.82 23.80 -3.46
N ASN A 57 -10.84 23.54 -2.66
CA ASN A 57 -10.78 22.60 -1.54
C ASN A 57 -11.35 21.26 -2.00
N LEU A 58 -10.48 20.29 -2.21
CA LEU A 58 -10.82 18.97 -2.76
C LEU A 58 -11.08 17.95 -1.65
N SER A 59 -12.16 17.20 -1.80
CA SER A 59 -12.60 16.18 -0.83
C SER A 59 -12.23 14.76 -1.24
N ALA A 60 -11.94 14.53 -2.52
CA ALA A 60 -11.63 13.21 -3.05
C ALA A 60 -10.53 13.26 -4.12
N VAL A 61 -9.84 12.14 -4.29
CA VAL A 61 -9.02 11.86 -5.47
C VAL A 61 -9.68 10.70 -6.19
N VAL A 62 -10.00 10.90 -7.47
CA VAL A 62 -10.63 9.92 -8.34
C VAL A 62 -9.65 9.60 -9.45
N THR A 63 -9.34 8.32 -9.67
CA THR A 63 -8.37 7.88 -10.68
C THR A 63 -8.85 6.68 -11.47
N GLY A 64 -8.58 6.60 -12.78
CA GLY A 64 -8.70 5.36 -13.54
C GLY A 64 -8.55 5.53 -15.05
N SER A 65 -8.75 4.44 -15.80
CA SER A 65 -8.92 4.41 -17.27
C SER A 65 -10.32 3.99 -17.76
N GLY A 66 -10.83 4.55 -18.85
CA GLY A 66 -12.13 4.21 -19.44
C GLY A 66 -13.23 5.23 -19.10
N ILE A 67 -14.37 4.77 -18.56
CA ILE A 67 -15.53 5.62 -18.24
C ILE A 67 -15.54 6.00 -16.75
N PHE A 68 -15.55 7.29 -16.46
CA PHE A 68 -15.57 7.87 -15.10
C PHE A 68 -16.85 8.65 -14.84
N LEU A 69 -17.45 8.36 -13.69
CA LEU A 69 -18.52 9.13 -13.11
C LEU A 69 -18.02 9.70 -11.78
N GLY A 70 -17.85 11.01 -11.73
CA GLY A 70 -17.37 11.73 -10.57
C GLY A 70 -18.44 11.88 -9.49
N SER A 71 -18.09 12.63 -8.45
CA SER A 71 -18.89 12.70 -7.22
C SER A 71 -19.76 13.96 -7.18
N SER A 72 -20.45 14.21 -6.07
CA SER A 72 -21.19 15.47 -5.87
C SER A 72 -20.36 16.57 -5.20
N GLY A 73 -19.10 16.32 -4.88
CA GLY A 73 -18.19 17.30 -4.28
C GLY A 73 -16.90 17.45 -5.06
N ASN A 74 -16.21 18.56 -4.81
CA ASN A 74 -14.94 18.94 -5.43
C ASN A 74 -13.90 17.81 -5.35
N SER A 75 -13.45 17.35 -6.51
CA SER A 75 -12.59 16.18 -6.67
C SER A 75 -11.35 16.50 -7.49
N LEU A 76 -10.22 15.87 -7.15
CA LEU A 76 -9.10 15.74 -8.08
C LEU A 76 -9.37 14.52 -8.97
N VAL A 77 -9.65 14.72 -10.25
CA VAL A 77 -9.91 13.62 -11.20
C VAL A 77 -8.68 13.44 -12.08
N LEU A 78 -8.08 12.25 -12.06
CA LEU A 78 -6.90 11.91 -12.84
C LEU A 78 -7.23 10.77 -13.81
N GLY A 79 -7.29 11.10 -15.10
CA GLY A 79 -7.35 10.16 -16.21
C GLY A 79 -6.01 9.47 -16.45
N SER A 80 -6.01 8.60 -17.44
CA SER A 80 -4.91 7.71 -17.80
C SER A 80 -4.08 8.27 -18.96
N ALA A 81 -3.24 7.41 -19.56
CA ALA A 81 -2.54 7.76 -20.80
C ALA A 81 -3.29 7.23 -22.06
N GLY A 82 -4.44 6.58 -21.88
CA GLY A 82 -5.30 6.08 -22.94
C GLY A 82 -6.50 6.98 -23.19
N ILE A 83 -7.42 6.56 -24.05
CA ILE A 83 -8.66 7.30 -24.31
C ILE A 83 -9.60 7.16 -23.11
N ASP A 84 -9.94 8.28 -22.49
CA ASP A 84 -10.84 8.33 -21.34
C ASP A 84 -12.16 9.07 -21.66
N THR A 85 -13.23 8.69 -20.97
CA THR A 85 -14.51 9.41 -20.93
C THR A 85 -14.78 9.80 -19.48
N ILE A 86 -14.66 11.07 -19.16
CA ILE A 86 -14.69 11.60 -17.81
C ILE A 86 -15.90 12.49 -17.62
N THR A 87 -16.66 12.25 -16.55
CA THR A 87 -17.70 13.17 -16.06
C THR A 87 -17.36 13.57 -14.63
N GLY A 88 -17.14 14.86 -14.35
CA GLY A 88 -16.79 15.38 -13.01
C GLY A 88 -17.95 15.24 -12.00
N GLY A 89 -19.18 15.38 -12.48
CA GLY A 89 -20.38 15.24 -11.67
C GLY A 89 -20.83 16.59 -11.13
N GLY A 90 -20.80 16.78 -9.82
CA GLY A 90 -21.13 18.05 -9.19
C GLY A 90 -20.04 18.52 -8.25
N GLY A 91 -20.02 19.83 -7.97
CA GLY A 91 -18.91 20.45 -7.26
C GLY A 91 -17.91 21.03 -8.25
N SER A 92 -16.94 21.80 -7.75
CA SER A 92 -15.86 22.36 -8.57
C SER A 92 -14.66 21.42 -8.53
N ASP A 93 -14.48 20.68 -9.61
CA ASP A 93 -13.48 19.65 -9.76
C ASP A 93 -12.15 20.19 -10.30
N CYS A 94 -11.12 19.36 -10.25
CA CYS A 94 -9.84 19.60 -10.91
C CYS A 94 -9.57 18.39 -11.79
N ILE A 95 -9.86 18.50 -13.09
CA ILE A 95 -9.86 17.35 -14.00
C ILE A 95 -8.61 17.37 -14.89
N LEU A 96 -7.81 16.31 -14.80
CA LEU A 96 -6.67 16.05 -15.66
C LEU A 96 -6.98 14.82 -16.50
N GLY A 97 -7.27 14.99 -17.80
CA GLY A 97 -7.53 13.87 -18.71
C GLY A 97 -6.33 12.94 -18.89
N GLY A 98 -5.12 13.48 -18.74
CA GLY A 98 -3.89 12.74 -18.95
C GLY A 98 -3.48 12.81 -20.42
N GLY A 99 -3.16 11.67 -21.02
CA GLY A 99 -2.82 11.58 -22.44
C GLY A 99 -3.84 10.72 -23.18
N GLY A 100 -4.01 10.93 -24.47
CA GLY A 100 -5.09 10.27 -25.23
C GLY A 100 -5.98 11.29 -25.91
N ALA A 101 -7.04 10.81 -26.56
CA ALA A 101 -8.09 11.64 -27.13
C ALA A 101 -9.33 11.50 -26.26
N ASP A 102 -9.41 12.33 -25.22
CA ASP A 102 -10.39 12.17 -24.14
C ASP A 102 -11.68 12.92 -24.41
N ILE A 103 -12.78 12.42 -23.83
CA ILE A 103 -14.06 13.11 -23.71
C ILE A 103 -14.20 13.53 -22.25
N ILE A 104 -14.29 14.83 -21.99
CA ILE A 104 -14.39 15.35 -20.62
C ILE A 104 -15.62 16.24 -20.51
N ASP A 105 -16.50 15.89 -19.59
CA ASP A 105 -17.61 16.70 -19.11
C ASP A 105 -17.31 17.11 -17.66
N GLY A 106 -17.11 18.40 -17.40
CA GLY A 106 -16.89 18.90 -16.03
C GLY A 106 -18.11 18.67 -15.13
N GLY A 107 -19.31 18.64 -15.71
CA GLY A 107 -20.54 18.61 -14.96
C GLY A 107 -20.88 19.98 -14.36
N ALA A 108 -21.39 19.99 -13.12
CA ALA A 108 -21.88 21.18 -12.47
C ALA A 108 -20.84 21.78 -11.53
N GLY A 109 -20.19 22.87 -11.93
CA GLY A 109 -19.19 23.53 -11.13
C GLY A 109 -18.32 24.47 -11.94
N ASN A 110 -17.23 24.95 -11.31
CA ASN A 110 -16.13 25.61 -12.01
C ASN A 110 -14.94 24.65 -11.97
N ASP A 111 -14.74 23.90 -13.04
CA ASP A 111 -13.81 22.77 -13.12
C ASP A 111 -12.49 23.09 -13.87
#